data_AF-A0A662JGH5-F1
#
_entry.id   AF-A0A662JGH5-F1
#
_cell.length_a   1.000
_cell.length_b   1.000
_cell.length_c   1.000
_cell.angle_alpha   90.00
_cell.angle_beta   90.00
_cell.angle_gamma   90.00
#
_symmetry.space_group_name_H-M   'P 1'
#
loop_
_entity.id
_entity.type
_entity.pdbx_description
1 polymer ?
#
loop_
_entity_poly.entity_id
_entity_poly.type
_entity_poly.pdbx_seq_one_letter_code
_entity_poly.pdbx_strand_id
1 'polypeptide(L)' 'MSEKAIPIAQLGGIPVLILKEGTSRSTGREAMRINIMAARAIAETLKTTLGPKGMDKMLIDSLGDVTITNDGATI' A
#
# COMPACT_ATOMS: atom_id res chain seq x y z
N MET A 1 19.58 -17.85 37.62
CA MET A 1 20.72 -18.49 36.94
C MET A 1 20.14 -19.36 35.83
N SER A 2 20.34 -19.19 34.53
CA SER A 2 21.27 -18.41 33.73
C SER A 2 20.56 -18.17 32.39
N GLU A 3 20.22 -16.92 32.08
CA GLU A 3 19.69 -16.50 30.79
C GLU A 3 20.88 -16.37 29.84
N LYS A 4 21.01 -17.31 28.90
CA LYS A 4 22.17 -17.38 28.00
C LYS A 4 22.15 -16.22 27.02
N ALA A 5 23.18 -15.38 27.15
CA ALA A 5 23.48 -14.24 26.30
C ALA A 5 23.61 -14.62 24.81
N ILE A 6 23.12 -13.72 23.96
CA ILE A 6 23.36 -13.70 22.51
C ILE A 6 24.80 -13.20 22.28
N PRO A 7 25.69 -13.97 21.66
CA PRO A 7 27.00 -13.45 21.27
C PRO A 7 26.85 -12.68 19.95
N ILE A 8 26.95 -11.36 20.05
CA ILE A 8 26.99 -10.44 18.91
C ILE A 8 28.38 -10.54 18.28
N ALA A 9 28.40 -10.84 16.98
CA ALA A 9 29.61 -11.06 16.20
C ALA A 9 30.57 -9.87 16.21
N GLN A 10 31.84 -10.14 16.49
CA GLN A 10 32.94 -9.21 16.32
C GLN A 10 33.54 -9.41 14.92
N LEU A 11 33.11 -8.60 13.96
CA LEU A 11 33.78 -8.34 12.68
C LEU A 11 33.59 -6.84 12.37
N GLY A 12 34.70 -6.11 12.32
CA GLY A 12 34.73 -4.66 12.22
C GLY A 12 33.97 -4.10 11.02
N GLY A 13 33.03 -3.20 11.33
CA GLY A 13 32.22 -2.46 10.37
C GLY A 13 31.02 -1.90 11.13
N ILE A 14 30.81 -0.59 11.07
CA ILE A 14 29.63 0.07 11.67
C ILE A 14 28.38 -0.71 11.22
N PRO A 15 27.47 -1.13 12.12
CA PRO A 15 26.25 -1.81 11.72
C PRO A 15 25.45 -0.92 10.77
N VAL A 16 25.33 -1.34 9.51
CA VAL A 16 24.56 -0.63 8.50
C VAL A 16 23.10 -1.05 8.64
N LEU A 17 22.26 -0.15 9.14
CA LEU A 17 20.80 -0.29 9.05
C LEU A 17 20.40 -0.20 7.57
N ILE A 18 20.01 -1.34 6.99
CA ILE A 18 19.58 -1.43 5.58
C ILE A 18 18.20 -0.78 5.39
N LEU A 19 17.34 -0.82 6.42
CA LEU A 19 16.02 -0.22 6.42
C LEU A 19 15.83 0.60 7.69
N LYS A 20 15.10 1.72 7.59
CA LYS A 20 14.74 2.55 8.73
C LYS A 20 13.87 1.74 9.70
N GLU A 21 14.02 1.96 11.01
CA GLU A 21 13.13 1.41 12.02
C GLU A 21 11.66 1.74 11.69
N GLY A 22 10.78 0.75 11.82
CA GLY A 22 9.37 0.85 11.43
C GLY A 22 9.08 0.51 9.96
N THR A 23 10.08 0.19 9.14
CA THR A 23 9.85 -0.25 7.76
C THR A 23 9.34 -1.68 7.71
N SER A 24 8.08 -1.87 7.32
CA SER A 24 7.55 -3.19 6.94
C SER A 24 7.85 -3.47 5.47
N ARG A 25 8.46 -4.63 5.16
CA ARG A 25 8.70 -5.07 3.79
C ARG A 25 8.04 -6.41 3.53
N SER A 26 7.04 -6.43 2.65
CA SER A 26 6.51 -7.64 2.04
C SER A 26 7.31 -8.00 0.79
N THR A 27 7.62 -9.27 0.57
CA THR A 27 8.35 -9.75 -0.62
C THR A 27 7.70 -11.00 -1.22
N GLY A 28 8.07 -11.30 -2.47
CA GLY A 28 7.67 -12.53 -3.15
C GLY A 28 6.15 -12.66 -3.35
N ARG A 29 5.63 -13.87 -3.14
CA ARG A 29 4.20 -14.20 -3.37
C ARG A 29 3.25 -13.37 -2.53
N GLU A 30 3.65 -12.98 -1.32
CA GLU A 30 2.77 -12.21 -0.45
C GLU A 30 2.60 -10.77 -0.94
N ALA A 31 3.69 -10.12 -1.34
CA ALA A 31 3.61 -8.81 -1.99
C ALA A 31 2.75 -8.86 -3.27
N MET A 32 2.89 -9.92 -4.07
CA MET A 32 2.08 -10.11 -5.27
C MET A 32 0.59 -10.23 -4.93
N ARG A 33 0.23 -11.02 -3.92
CA ARG A 33 -1.15 -11.20 -3.46
C ARG A 33 -1.76 -9.87 -3.02
N ILE A 34 -1.03 -9.09 -2.22
CA ILE A 34 -1.45 -7.78 -1.73
C ILE A 34 -1.70 -6.83 -2.91
N ASN A 35 -0.78 -6.77 -3.87
CA ASN A 35 -0.92 -5.91 -5.05
C ASN A 35 -2.15 -6.29 -5.90
N ILE A 36 -2.42 -7.59 -6.10
CA ILE A 36 -3.60 -8.05 -6.83
C ILE A 36 -4.89 -7.65 -6.10
N MET A 37 -4.94 -7.83 -4.77
CA MET A 37 -6.11 -7.44 -3.99
C MET A 37 -6.36 -5.92 -4.06
N ALA A 38 -5.31 -5.11 -3.94
CA ALA A 38 -5.40 -3.66 -4.07
C ALA A 38 -5.93 -3.24 -5.45
N ALA A 39 -5.37 -3.81 -6.52
CA ALA A 39 -5.81 -3.53 -7.89
C ALA A 39 -7.28 -3.93 -8.10
N ARG A 40 -7.72 -5.06 -7.55
CA ARG A 40 -9.12 -5.49 -7.62
C ARG A 40 -10.08 -4.53 -6.91
N ALA A 41 -9.71 -4.05 -5.73
CA ALA A 41 -10.54 -3.09 -4.98
C ALA A 41 -10.73 -1.78 -5.77
N ILE A 42 -9.66 -1.28 -6.40
CA ILE A 42 -9.72 -0.10 -7.28
C ILE A 42 -10.63 -0.40 -8.49
N ALA A 43 -10.43 -1.55 -9.14
CA ALA A 43 -11.23 -1.94 -10.30
C ALA A 43 -12.73 -2.08 -9.97
N GLU A 44 -13.08 -2.64 -8.81
CA GLU A 44 -14.47 -2.75 -8.36
C GLU A 44 -15.12 -1.37 -8.12
N THR A 45 -14.33 -0.40 -7.65
CA THR A 45 -14.79 1.00 -7.48
C THR A 45 -15.07 1.68 -8.82
N LEU A 46 -14.19 1.48 -9.80
CA LEU A 46 -14.29 2.07 -11.14
C LEU A 46 -15.29 1.33 -12.05
N LYS A 47 -15.57 0.04 -11.83
CA LYS A 47 -16.39 -0.78 -12.75
C LYS A 47 -17.72 -0.13 -13.14
N THR A 48 -18.36 0.58 -12.22
CA THR A 48 -19.67 1.18 -12.48
C THR A 48 -19.61 2.46 -13.31
N THR A 49 -18.43 3.02 -13.55
CA THR A 49 -18.24 4.24 -14.35
C THR A 49 -18.21 3.95 -15.85
N LEU A 50 -18.13 2.66 -16.24
CA LEU A 50 -17.92 2.28 -17.63
C LEU A 50 -19.22 2.30 -18.47
N GLY A 51 -19.15 2.93 -19.64
CA GLY A 51 -20.18 2.88 -20.68
C GLY A 51 -21.19 4.05 -20.64
N PRO A 52 -22.15 4.08 -21.58
CA PRO A 52 -23.11 5.19 -21.71
C PRO A 52 -24.14 5.27 -20.58
N LYS A 53 -24.17 4.27 -19.70
CA LYS A 53 -24.96 4.23 -18.46
C LYS A 53 -24.05 4.14 -17.22
N GLY A 54 -22.79 4.57 -17.37
CA GLY A 54 -21.86 4.69 -16.25
C GLY A 54 -22.39 5.63 -15.19
N MET A 55 -22.07 5.34 -13.93
CA MET A 55 -22.43 6.16 -12.78
C MET A 55 -21.27 7.06 -12.40
N ASP A 56 -21.56 8.35 -12.25
CA ASP A 56 -20.63 9.31 -11.68
C ASP A 56 -20.25 8.93 -10.24
N LYS A 57 -19.04 9.30 -9.84
CA LYS A 57 -18.58 9.24 -8.46
C LYS A 57 -18.52 10.64 -7.89
N MET A 58 -19.04 10.80 -6.68
CA MET A 58 -18.88 12.01 -5.88
C MET A 58 -17.67 11.82 -4.97
N LEU A 59 -16.65 12.63 -5.19
CA LEU A 59 -15.42 12.69 -4.41
C LEU A 59 -15.47 13.92 -3.52
N ILE A 60 -15.09 13.75 -2.26
CA ILE A 60 -15.03 14.82 -1.27
C ILE A 60 -13.62 14.76 -0.68
N ASP A 61 -12.87 15.85 -0.81
CA ASP A 61 -11.52 15.92 -0.25
C ASP A 61 -11.55 16.27 1.26
N SER A 62 -10.36 16.39 1.87
CA SER A 62 -10.27 16.71 3.30
C SER A 62 -10.64 18.16 3.65
N LEU A 63 -10.72 19.05 2.67
CA LEU A 63 -11.13 20.45 2.83
C LEU A 63 -12.64 20.63 2.59
N GLY A 64 -13.31 19.61 2.05
CA GLY A 64 -14.73 19.59 1.76
C GLY A 64 -15.07 19.96 0.32
N ASP A 65 -14.07 20.08 -0.56
CA ASP A 65 -14.29 20.34 -1.98
C ASP A 65 -14.91 19.10 -2.64
N VAL A 66 -15.98 19.32 -3.42
CA VAL A 66 -16.76 18.25 -4.04
C VAL A 66 -16.47 18.21 -5.54
N THR A 67 -16.02 17.05 -6.03
CA THR A 67 -15.85 16.77 -7.46
C THR A 67 -16.72 15.59 -7.86
N ILE A 68 -17.55 15.76 -8.89
CA ILE A 68 -18.40 14.70 -9.45
C ILE A 68 -17.88 14.37 -10.84
N THR A 69 -17.49 13.11 -11.08
CA THR A 69 -16.95 12.69 -12.38
C THR A 69 -17.13 11.18 -12.63
N ASN A 70 -17.19 10.82 -13.90
CA ASN A 70 -17.16 9.44 -14.41
C ASN A 70 -15.79 9.05 -14.97
N ASP A 71 -14.85 10.00 -15.07
CA ASP A 71 -13.53 9.76 -15.63
C ASP A 71 -12.65 9.01 -14.64
N GLY A 72 -12.30 7.76 -14.98
CA GLY A 72 -11.53 6.89 -14.10
C GLY A 72 -10.07 7.32 -13.89
N ALA A 73 -9.55 8.28 -14.67
CA ALA A 73 -8.24 8.88 -14.39
C ALA A 73 -8.33 10.00 -13.34
N THR A 74 -9.49 10.64 -13.22
CA THR A 74 -9.76 11.70 -12.24
C THR A 74 -10.19 11.13 -10.88
N ILE A 75 -10.91 10.01 -10.88
CA ILE A 75 -11.33 9.26 -9.67
C ILE A 75 -10.15 8.60 -8.98
#